data_AF-A0A9J7XVP2-F1
#
_entry.id   AF-A0A9J7XVP2-F1
#
_cell.length_a   1.000
_cell.length_b   1.000
_cell.length_c   1.000
_cell.angle_alpha   90.00
_cell.angle_beta   90.00
_cell.angle_gamma   90.00
#
_symmetry.space_group_name_H-M   'P 1'
#
loop_
_entity.id
_entity.type
_entity.pdbx_description
1 polymer ?
#
loop_
_entity_poly.entity_id
_entity_poly.type
_entity_poly.pdbx_seq_one_letter_code
_entity_poly.pdbx_strand_id
1 'polypeptide(L)'
;MDWQGDFLHDHAFVELQMEGIPSEVDIQNMIRDTEEKLRLNACSIEQNLKELQAKVGEASLGERVPSPIECLQLFSQRNLSILKPVATEHRELLDFLRALQNSMKAGEACEEAVLQLLLNISSQCGVAFPTSWPESTHEHSSSPNLSMPRDDLALEVQEAWDDVRFSLRSHLLGKLQMMTVPSQTEGELGVETRVPQKIFYLQQLLFLYPETKVFSWYQHIQVKAVLSVLQNCQSCIPGGEKGFERLTLGFQSALPTLSSMLREEIQVLNGVAEPHKILAFLNHVYMNTVAQELGVLMDKEIETALKDNTAHGMRGGKMSSKKSAVEVMG
;
A
#
# COMPACT_ATOMS: atom_id res chain seq x y z
N MET A 1 -90.96 49.97 3.63
CA MET A 1 -90.07 48.88 3.21
C MET A 1 -89.03 48.66 4.29
N ASP A 2 -88.74 47.47 4.77
CA ASP A 2 -89.53 46.30 5.19
C ASP A 2 -88.52 45.41 5.94
N TRP A 3 -88.92 44.96 7.13
CA TRP A 3 -88.58 43.73 7.86
C TRP A 3 -87.30 42.90 7.58
N GLN A 4 -86.49 42.74 8.65
CA GLN A 4 -86.12 41.49 9.36
C GLN A 4 -85.65 40.22 8.60
N GLY A 5 -84.57 39.59 9.11
CA GLY A 5 -84.51 38.13 9.34
C GLY A 5 -83.53 37.26 8.53
N ASP A 6 -82.56 36.68 9.26
CA ASP A 6 -82.04 35.30 9.17
C ASP A 6 -81.02 34.84 8.09
N PHE A 7 -79.82 34.46 8.61
CA PHE A 7 -79.04 33.20 8.40
C PHE A 7 -78.63 32.77 6.96
N LEU A 8 -77.46 32.21 6.62
CA LEU A 8 -76.58 31.21 7.26
C LEU A 8 -75.24 31.12 6.50
N HIS A 9 -74.22 30.61 7.20
CA HIS A 9 -72.92 30.04 6.76
C HIS A 9 -72.61 29.86 5.26
N ASP A 10 -71.44 30.35 4.84
CA ASP A 10 -70.45 29.48 4.17
C ASP A 10 -69.06 30.12 4.17
N HIS A 11 -68.19 29.72 5.10
CA HIS A 11 -66.73 29.66 4.92
C HIS A 11 -66.20 28.68 5.95
N ALA A 12 -66.36 27.40 5.64
CA ALA A 12 -65.61 26.33 6.27
C ALA A 12 -64.11 26.50 5.95
N PHE A 13 -63.39 27.29 6.76
CA PHE A 13 -61.98 27.03 6.97
C PHE A 13 -61.89 25.98 8.06
N VAL A 14 -61.74 24.74 7.60
CA VAL A 14 -61.32 23.61 8.40
C VAL A 14 -60.07 24.04 9.16
N GLU A 15 -60.20 24.26 10.47
CA GLU A 15 -59.10 24.16 11.42
C GLU A 15 -58.57 22.73 11.36
N LEU A 16 -57.72 22.47 10.37
CA LEU A 16 -56.75 21.40 10.46
C LEU A 16 -55.76 21.86 11.53
N GLN A 17 -56.04 21.49 12.78
CA GLN A 17 -55.01 21.45 13.82
C GLN A 17 -53.86 20.62 13.27
N MET A 18 -52.85 21.31 12.77
CA MET A 18 -51.58 20.71 12.39
C MET A 18 -50.83 20.44 13.71
N GLU A 19 -51.19 19.34 14.36
CA GLU A 19 -50.39 18.73 15.43
C GLU A 19 -48.99 18.48 14.87
N GLY A 20 -48.04 19.31 15.27
CA GLY A 20 -46.63 19.11 14.91
C GLY A 20 -45.82 20.38 14.64
N ILE A 21 -46.42 21.57 14.63
CA ILE A 21 -45.62 22.80 14.59
C ILE A 21 -45.22 23.15 16.04
N PRO A 22 -43.93 23.02 16.42
CA PRO A 22 -43.48 23.42 17.74
C PRO A 22 -43.81 24.91 17.94
N SER A 23 -44.37 25.24 19.10
CA SER A 23 -44.67 26.62 19.43
C SER A 23 -43.38 27.45 19.49
N GLU A 24 -43.48 28.77 19.37
CA GLU A 24 -42.31 29.67 19.51
C GLU A 24 -41.57 29.46 20.85
N VAL A 25 -42.32 29.08 21.89
CA VAL A 25 -41.80 28.72 23.21
C VAL A 25 -41.00 27.41 23.15
N ASP A 26 -41.45 26.41 22.39
CA ASP A 26 -40.74 25.14 22.20
C ASP A 26 -39.43 25.34 21.43
N ILE A 27 -39.43 26.24 20.44
CA ILE A 27 -38.22 26.61 19.68
C ILE A 27 -37.23 27.33 20.60
N GLN A 28 -37.69 28.30 21.41
CA GLN A 28 -36.82 28.97 22.39
C GLN A 28 -36.27 28.02 23.45
N ASN A 29 -37.07 27.06 23.90
CA ASN A 29 -36.63 26.03 24.85
C ASN A 29 -35.57 25.12 24.22
N MET A 30 -35.76 24.68 22.98
CA MET A 30 -34.78 23.88 22.23
C MET A 30 -33.45 24.62 22.02
N ILE A 31 -33.50 25.92 21.69
CA ILE A 31 -32.31 26.76 21.56
C ILE A 31 -31.56 26.84 22.89
N ARG A 32 -32.27 27.15 23.98
CA ARG A 32 -31.67 27.23 25.31
C ARG A 32 -31.06 25.91 25.77
N ASP A 33 -31.74 24.79 25.52
CA ASP A 33 -31.22 23.45 25.83
C ASP A 33 -29.98 23.10 24.99
N THR A 34 -29.93 23.58 23.74
CA THR A 34 -28.77 23.39 22.86
C THR A 34 -27.59 24.25 23.32
N GLU A 35 -27.83 25.50 23.69
CA GLU A 35 -26.81 26.39 24.26
C GLU A 35 -26.23 25.81 25.56
N GLU A 36 -27.07 25.26 26.44
CA GLU A 36 -26.62 24.62 27.67
C GLU A 36 -25.80 23.34 27.38
N LYS A 37 -26.24 22.51 26.42
CA LYS A 37 -25.46 21.33 25.98
C LYS A 37 -24.12 21.72 25.38
N LEU A 38 -24.07 22.79 24.56
CA LEU A 38 -22.81 23.29 23.99
C LEU A 38 -21.90 23.86 25.07
N ARG A 39 -22.44 24.57 26.06
CA ARG A 39 -21.70 25.07 27.22
C ARG A 39 -21.11 23.92 28.04
N LEU A 40 -21.90 22.90 28.33
CA LEU A 40 -21.45 21.69 29.03
C LEU A 40 -20.40 20.92 28.23
N ASN A 41 -20.56 20.83 26.91
CA ASN A 41 -19.57 20.21 26.03
C ASN A 41 -18.24 20.99 26.05
N ALA A 42 -18.28 22.32 25.96
CA ALA A 42 -17.09 23.17 26.06
C ALA A 42 -16.38 23.00 27.42
N CYS A 43 -17.13 23.00 28.53
CA CYS A 43 -16.57 22.75 29.85
C CYS A 43 -15.97 21.34 29.98
N SER A 44 -16.62 20.32 29.43
CA SER A 44 -16.12 18.93 29.42
C SER A 44 -14.83 18.81 28.61
N ILE A 45 -14.75 19.44 27.44
CA ILE A 45 -13.52 19.50 26.64
C ILE A 45 -12.40 20.20 27.41
N GLU A 46 -12.68 21.35 28.04
CA GLU A 46 -11.68 22.08 28.84
C GLU A 46 -11.18 21.24 30.03
N GLN A 47 -12.08 20.53 30.71
CA GLN A 47 -11.71 19.64 31.81
C GLN A 47 -10.88 18.45 31.34
N ASN A 48 -11.27 17.81 30.23
CA ASN A 48 -10.51 16.72 29.62
C ASN A 48 -9.12 17.19 29.16
N LEU A 49 -9.01 18.42 28.62
CA LEU A 49 -7.73 19.02 28.26
C LEU A 49 -6.86 19.30 29.48
N LYS A 50 -7.44 19.82 30.58
CA LYS A 50 -6.72 20.03 31.85
C LYS A 50 -6.26 18.71 32.45
N GLU A 51 -7.09 17.67 32.42
CA GLU A 51 -6.74 16.34 32.91
C GLU A 51 -5.66 15.68 32.06
N LEU A 52 -5.73 15.84 30.73
CA LEU A 52 -4.69 15.40 29.81
C LEU A 52 -3.37 16.15 30.06
N GLN A 53 -3.45 17.47 30.23
CA GLN A 53 -2.29 18.31 30.55
C GLN A 53 -1.67 17.94 31.90
N ALA A 54 -2.48 17.59 32.90
CA ALA A 54 -2.01 17.11 34.20
C ALA A 54 -1.34 15.73 34.09
N LYS A 55 -1.94 14.78 33.34
CA LYS A 55 -1.35 13.45 33.11
C LYS A 55 -0.05 13.50 32.31
N VAL A 56 0.06 14.42 31.35
CA VAL A 56 1.29 14.68 30.59
C VAL A 56 2.31 15.44 31.45
N GLY A 57 1.83 16.36 32.29
CA GLY A 57 2.59 17.14 33.26
C GLY A 57 3.21 16.31 34.39
N GLU A 58 2.53 15.27 34.88
CA GLU A 58 3.06 14.38 35.93
C GLU A 58 4.18 13.47 35.42
N ALA A 59 4.20 13.14 34.13
CA ALA A 59 5.34 12.49 33.47
C ALA A 59 6.51 13.46 33.21
N SER A 60 6.29 14.77 33.40
CA SER A 60 7.24 15.86 33.16
C SER A 60 7.34 16.76 34.39
N LEU A 61 7.89 16.20 35.48
CA LEU A 61 8.35 17.00 36.61
C LEU A 61 9.61 17.79 36.20
N GLY A 62 9.42 18.79 35.34
CA GLY A 62 10.47 19.62 34.76
C GLY A 62 9.92 20.52 33.67
N GLU A 63 10.15 21.82 33.83
CA GLU A 63 9.65 23.01 33.11
C GLU A 63 10.01 23.09 31.60
N ARG A 64 10.12 21.95 30.91
CA ARG A 64 10.56 21.86 29.52
C ARG A 64 9.41 21.46 28.62
N VAL A 65 9.08 22.33 27.65
CA VAL A 65 8.21 21.99 26.53
C VAL A 65 8.83 20.78 25.81
N PRO A 66 8.12 19.64 25.68
CA PRO A 66 8.68 18.46 25.05
C PRO A 66 9.08 18.76 23.61
N SER A 67 10.26 18.30 23.21
CA SER A 67 10.73 18.46 21.84
C SER A 67 9.80 17.72 20.87
N PRO A 68 9.72 18.12 19.58
CA PRO A 68 8.91 17.40 18.59
C PRO A 68 9.20 15.89 18.54
N ILE A 69 10.43 15.48 18.85
CA ILE A 69 10.85 14.07 18.92
C ILE A 69 10.23 13.37 20.15
N GLU A 70 10.16 14.04 21.29
CA GLU A 70 9.52 13.53 22.52
C GLU A 70 7.99 13.42 22.34
N CYS A 71 7.37 14.37 21.63
CA CYS A 71 5.96 14.28 21.25
C CYS A 71 5.70 13.09 20.31
N LEU A 72 6.56 12.85 19.31
CA LEU A 72 6.45 11.70 18.42
C LEU A 72 6.68 10.38 19.16
N GLN A 73 7.53 10.36 20.19
CA GLN A 73 7.72 9.19 21.03
C GLN A 73 6.43 8.81 21.77
N LEU A 74 5.59 9.76 22.19
CA LEU A 74 4.26 9.47 22.78
C LEU A 74 3.34 8.70 21.82
N PHE A 75 3.50 8.87 20.51
CA PHE A 75 2.78 8.12 19.46
C PHE A 75 3.51 6.87 18.98
N SER A 76 4.68 6.55 19.54
CA SER A 76 5.39 5.32 19.19
C SER A 76 4.54 4.09 19.54
N GLN A 77 4.66 3.01 18.74
CA GLN A 77 3.96 1.74 18.98
C GLN A 77 4.14 1.21 20.42
N ARG A 78 5.25 1.56 21.07
CA ARG A 78 5.58 1.20 22.45
C ARG A 78 4.74 1.93 23.51
N ASN A 79 4.22 3.12 23.18
CA ASN A 79 3.34 3.91 24.04
C ASN A 79 1.86 3.70 23.68
N LEU A 80 1.54 3.32 22.44
CA LEU A 80 0.20 2.86 22.05
C LEU A 80 -0.20 1.56 22.75
N SER A 81 0.77 0.70 23.10
CA SER A 81 0.51 -0.50 23.92
C SER A 81 0.21 -0.20 25.41
N ILE A 82 0.42 1.06 25.85
CA ILE A 82 0.09 1.53 27.21
C ILE A 82 -1.37 2.04 27.26
N LEU A 83 -1.97 2.36 26.11
CA LEU A 83 -3.39 2.73 26.04
C LEU A 83 -4.23 1.52 26.40
N LYS A 84 -5.09 1.68 27.41
CA LYS A 84 -6.03 0.65 27.84
C LYS A 84 -6.95 0.35 26.66
N PRO A 85 -7.01 -0.89 26.13
CA PRO A 85 -7.93 -1.22 25.06
C PRO A 85 -9.34 -0.89 25.53
N VAL A 86 -10.08 -0.11 24.74
CA VAL A 86 -11.54 -0.15 24.85
C VAL A 86 -11.92 -1.55 24.42
N ALA A 87 -12.38 -2.36 25.37
CA ALA A 87 -12.73 -3.74 25.10
C ALA A 87 -14.02 -3.76 24.26
N THR A 88 -13.88 -3.66 22.94
CA THR A 88 -14.95 -4.08 22.02
C THR A 88 -15.11 -5.59 22.20
N GLU A 89 -16.35 -6.06 22.34
CA GLU A 89 -16.59 -7.50 22.45
C GLU A 89 -16.09 -8.19 21.18
N HIS A 90 -15.31 -9.27 21.33
CA HIS A 90 -14.72 -10.00 20.21
C HIS A 90 -15.78 -10.45 19.18
N ARG A 91 -17.02 -10.68 19.61
CA ARG A 91 -18.13 -11.06 18.73
C ARG A 91 -18.51 -9.93 17.76
N GLU A 92 -18.66 -8.71 18.25
CA GLU A 92 -19.00 -7.55 17.41
C GLU A 92 -17.88 -7.25 16.40
N LEU A 93 -16.63 -7.36 16.85
CA LEU A 93 -15.46 -7.20 15.99
C LEU A 93 -15.42 -8.27 14.89
N LEU A 94 -15.68 -9.52 15.24
CA LEU A 94 -15.75 -10.62 14.29
C LEU A 94 -16.86 -10.42 13.25
N ASP A 95 -18.04 -10.00 13.70
CA ASP A 95 -19.19 -9.72 12.80
C ASP A 95 -18.88 -8.53 11.87
N PHE A 96 -18.21 -7.50 12.36
CA PHE A 96 -17.70 -6.39 11.54
C PHE A 96 -16.70 -6.88 10.48
N LEU A 97 -15.68 -7.66 10.87
CA LEU A 97 -14.68 -8.18 9.93
C LEU A 97 -15.32 -9.09 8.87
N ARG A 98 -16.26 -9.95 9.26
CA ARG A 98 -17.03 -10.78 8.33
C ARG A 98 -17.87 -9.93 7.37
N ALA A 99 -18.47 -8.84 7.83
CA ALA A 99 -19.20 -7.90 6.98
C ALA A 99 -18.27 -7.25 5.93
N LEU A 100 -17.07 -6.84 6.32
CA LEU A 100 -16.06 -6.32 5.38
C LEU A 100 -15.64 -7.37 4.34
N GLN A 101 -15.42 -8.62 4.77
CA GLN A 101 -15.08 -9.69 3.83
C GLN A 101 -16.21 -9.94 2.83
N ASN A 102 -17.46 -9.97 3.31
CA ASN A 102 -18.61 -10.22 2.47
C ASN A 102 -18.84 -9.09 1.46
N SER A 103 -18.58 -7.83 1.84
CA SER A 103 -18.71 -6.70 0.91
C SER A 103 -17.66 -6.78 -0.21
N MET A 104 -16.41 -7.11 0.10
CA MET A 104 -15.35 -7.29 -0.91
C MET A 104 -15.61 -8.49 -1.84
N LYS A 105 -16.30 -9.53 -1.37
CA LYS A 105 -16.68 -10.68 -2.22
C LYS A 105 -17.87 -10.37 -3.15
N ALA A 106 -18.68 -9.37 -2.83
CA ALA A 106 -19.96 -9.12 -3.49
C ALA A 106 -19.90 -8.14 -4.66
N GLY A 107 -18.83 -7.33 -4.79
CA GLY A 107 -18.74 -6.32 -5.83
C GLY A 107 -17.31 -5.99 -6.24
N GLU A 108 -17.14 -5.64 -7.52
CA GLU A 108 -15.91 -5.05 -8.04
C GLU A 108 -15.75 -3.62 -7.47
N ALA A 109 -14.55 -3.25 -7.02
CA ALA A 109 -14.18 -1.95 -6.44
C ALA A 109 -14.68 -1.66 -5.00
N CYS A 110 -15.00 -2.70 -4.22
CA CYS A 110 -15.31 -2.54 -2.80
C CYS A 110 -14.06 -2.37 -1.93
N GLU A 111 -12.89 -2.84 -2.37
CA GLU A 111 -11.64 -2.81 -1.63
C GLU A 111 -11.16 -1.38 -1.32
N GLU A 112 -11.28 -0.45 -2.27
CA GLU A 112 -10.98 0.97 -2.04
C GLU A 112 -11.89 1.58 -0.97
N ALA A 113 -13.19 1.27 -1.01
CA ALA A 113 -14.15 1.76 -0.03
C ALA A 113 -13.87 1.18 1.36
N VAL A 114 -13.50 -0.11 1.44
CA VAL A 114 -13.09 -0.75 2.70
C VAL A 114 -11.81 -0.11 3.26
N LEU A 115 -10.80 0.14 2.42
CA LEU A 115 -9.58 0.83 2.85
C LEU A 115 -9.88 2.24 3.41
N GLN A 116 -10.71 3.00 2.70
CA GLN A 116 -11.09 4.34 3.14
C GLN A 116 -11.85 4.29 4.46
N LEU A 117 -12.75 3.33 4.63
CA LEU A 117 -13.48 3.12 5.88
C LEU A 117 -12.51 2.81 7.05
N LEU A 118 -11.57 1.89 6.86
CA LEU A 118 -10.59 1.53 7.89
C LEU A 118 -9.71 2.72 8.29
N LEU A 119 -9.25 3.52 7.31
CA LEU A 119 -8.49 4.74 7.58
C LEU A 119 -9.31 5.81 8.30
N ASN A 120 -10.57 5.98 7.92
CA ASN A 120 -11.48 6.91 8.60
C ASN A 120 -11.69 6.47 10.04
N ILE A 121 -11.93 5.18 10.29
CA ILE A 121 -12.06 4.63 11.65
C ILE A 121 -10.76 4.86 12.43
N SER A 122 -9.59 4.62 11.84
CA SER A 122 -8.32 4.85 12.51
C SER A 122 -8.08 6.32 12.87
N SER A 123 -8.31 7.23 11.92
CA SER A 123 -8.06 8.66 12.08
C SER A 123 -9.10 9.39 12.94
N GLN A 124 -10.36 9.02 12.84
CA GLN A 124 -11.46 9.70 13.54
C GLN A 124 -11.75 9.08 14.90
N CYS A 125 -11.58 7.77 15.05
CA CYS A 125 -11.90 7.05 16.28
C CYS A 125 -10.65 6.63 17.07
N GLY A 126 -9.43 6.88 16.56
CA GLY A 126 -8.17 6.51 17.22
C GLY A 126 -7.93 5.00 17.30
N VAL A 127 -8.59 4.22 16.43
CA VAL A 127 -8.44 2.75 16.40
C VAL A 127 -7.12 2.39 15.71
N ALA A 128 -6.28 1.63 16.42
CA ALA A 128 -5.07 1.06 15.86
C ALA A 128 -5.38 -0.35 15.32
N PHE A 129 -5.10 -0.57 14.03
CA PHE A 129 -5.21 -1.89 13.41
C PHE A 129 -3.88 -2.64 13.54
N PRO A 130 -3.88 -3.95 13.87
CA PRO A 130 -2.66 -4.73 13.96
C PRO A 130 -1.95 -4.82 12.60
N THR A 131 -0.74 -4.24 12.52
CA THR A 131 0.09 -4.26 11.30
C THR A 131 1.05 -5.45 11.27
N SER A 132 1.49 -5.92 12.43
CA SER A 132 2.35 -7.09 12.59
C SER A 132 1.66 -8.15 13.44
N TRP A 133 2.03 -9.40 13.19
CA TRP A 133 1.84 -10.43 14.19
C TRP A 133 2.62 -9.98 15.43
N PRO A 134 2.08 -10.05 16.66
CA PRO A 134 2.95 -10.05 17.82
C PRO A 134 3.80 -11.32 17.70
N GLU A 135 5.00 -11.21 17.10
CA GLU A 135 6.06 -12.20 17.25
C GLU A 135 6.05 -12.56 18.71
N SER A 136 5.76 -13.82 18.96
CA SER A 136 5.33 -14.33 20.24
C SER A 136 6.07 -13.63 21.37
N THR A 137 5.34 -13.08 22.33
CA THR A 137 5.86 -12.62 23.62
C THR A 137 6.47 -13.77 24.46
N HIS A 138 6.93 -14.85 23.81
CA HIS A 138 7.52 -16.04 24.39
C HIS A 138 9.05 -16.02 24.44
N GLU A 139 9.76 -15.02 23.89
CA GLU A 139 11.22 -15.11 23.89
C GLU A 139 11.89 -14.81 25.25
N HIS A 140 11.22 -14.20 26.23
CA HIS A 140 11.83 -13.99 27.57
C HIS A 140 10.86 -14.17 28.74
N SER A 141 10.30 -15.37 28.91
CA SER A 141 10.01 -15.88 30.27
C SER A 141 10.19 -17.39 30.32
N SER A 142 11.37 -17.82 30.74
CA SER A 142 11.61 -19.19 31.16
C SER A 142 10.87 -19.45 32.48
N SER A 143 9.56 -19.69 32.39
CA SER A 143 8.75 -20.28 33.46
C SER A 143 7.71 -21.21 32.83
N PRO A 144 7.56 -22.46 33.31
CA PRO A 144 6.65 -23.43 32.72
C PRO A 144 5.24 -23.11 33.19
N ASN A 145 4.53 -22.22 32.48
CA ASN A 145 3.15 -21.92 32.79
C ASN A 145 2.23 -22.90 32.06
N LEU A 146 1.48 -23.62 32.89
CA LEU A 146 0.32 -24.46 32.58
C LEU A 146 -0.52 -23.86 31.45
N SER A 147 -0.91 -24.72 30.52
CA SER A 147 -1.81 -24.46 29.40
C SER A 147 -3.02 -23.61 29.82
N MET A 148 -2.96 -22.31 29.59
CA MET A 148 -4.14 -21.46 29.59
C MET A 148 -5.05 -21.87 28.43
N PRO A 149 -6.38 -21.91 28.60
CA PRO A 149 -7.30 -22.12 27.50
C PRO A 149 -7.04 -21.06 26.43
N ARG A 150 -6.81 -21.52 25.19
CA ARG A 150 -6.73 -20.64 24.03
C ARG A 150 -8.09 -19.97 23.86
N ASP A 151 -8.15 -18.65 23.78
CA ASP A 151 -9.39 -17.94 23.50
C ASP A 151 -9.71 -18.12 22.01
N ASP A 152 -10.54 -19.12 21.70
CA ASP A 152 -10.91 -19.48 20.32
C ASP A 152 -11.54 -18.30 19.56
N LEU A 153 -12.25 -17.40 20.25
CA LEU A 153 -12.89 -16.25 19.62
C LEU A 153 -11.87 -15.16 19.24
N ALA A 154 -10.84 -14.96 20.05
CA ALA A 154 -9.74 -14.06 19.71
C ALA A 154 -8.95 -14.56 18.48
N LEU A 155 -8.81 -15.89 18.35
CA LEU A 155 -8.22 -16.50 17.17
C LEU A 155 -9.09 -16.28 15.92
N GLU A 156 -10.41 -16.50 16.02
CA GLU A 156 -11.34 -16.26 14.91
C GLU A 156 -11.31 -14.79 14.44
N VAL A 157 -11.23 -13.85 15.37
CA VAL A 157 -11.07 -12.41 15.06
C VAL A 157 -9.77 -12.17 14.30
N GLN A 158 -8.67 -12.78 14.75
CA GLN A 158 -7.37 -12.62 14.12
C GLN A 158 -7.36 -13.19 12.69
N GLU A 159 -7.88 -14.40 12.50
CA GLU A 159 -8.01 -15.02 11.17
C GLU A 159 -8.89 -14.18 10.24
N ALA A 160 -10.02 -13.68 10.75
CA ALA A 160 -10.90 -12.80 9.98
C ALA A 160 -10.21 -11.49 9.58
N TRP A 161 -9.38 -10.90 10.45
CA TRP A 161 -8.58 -9.72 10.12
C TRP A 161 -7.51 -10.04 9.07
N ASP A 162 -6.83 -11.18 9.20
CA ASP A 162 -5.80 -11.61 8.26
C ASP A 162 -6.36 -11.80 6.84
N ASP A 163 -7.55 -12.36 6.73
CA ASP A 163 -8.28 -12.51 5.46
C ASP A 163 -8.66 -11.15 4.84
N VAL A 164 -9.11 -10.19 5.65
CA VAL A 164 -9.38 -8.81 5.19
C VAL A 164 -8.09 -8.19 4.67
N ARG A 165 -7.02 -8.23 5.46
CA ARG A 165 -5.70 -7.70 5.06
C ARG A 165 -5.16 -8.37 3.81
N PHE A 166 -5.38 -9.68 3.66
CA PHE A 166 -4.93 -10.42 2.48
C PHE A 166 -5.63 -9.95 1.21
N SER A 167 -6.95 -9.78 1.28
CA SER A 167 -7.77 -9.33 0.15
C SER A 167 -7.34 -7.93 -0.30
N LEU A 168 -7.25 -6.99 0.65
CA LEU A 168 -6.81 -5.62 0.39
C LEU A 168 -5.37 -5.55 -0.15
N ARG A 169 -4.46 -6.33 0.42
CA ARG A 169 -3.08 -6.43 -0.08
C ARG A 169 -3.05 -6.90 -1.52
N SER A 170 -3.76 -7.98 -1.84
CA SER A 170 -3.75 -8.59 -3.15
C SER A 170 -4.26 -7.62 -4.21
N HIS A 171 -5.31 -6.87 -3.87
CA HIS A 171 -5.81 -5.77 -4.69
C HIS A 171 -4.77 -4.67 -4.92
N LEU A 172 -4.18 -4.13 -3.86
CA LEU A 172 -3.18 -3.06 -3.94
C LEU A 172 -1.93 -3.47 -4.73
N LEU A 173 -1.41 -4.68 -4.50
CA LEU A 173 -0.28 -5.22 -5.25
C LEU A 173 -0.64 -5.45 -6.72
N GLY A 174 -1.88 -5.87 -7.00
CA GLY A 174 -2.40 -5.98 -8.36
C GLY A 174 -2.40 -4.63 -9.09
N LYS A 175 -2.90 -3.57 -8.45
CA LYS A 175 -2.88 -2.20 -9.00
C LYS A 175 -1.45 -1.72 -9.26
N LEU A 176 -0.54 -1.89 -8.31
CA LEU A 176 0.88 -1.54 -8.47
C LEU A 176 1.53 -2.29 -9.63
N GLN A 177 1.26 -3.59 -9.78
CA GLN A 177 1.82 -4.40 -10.85
C GLN A 177 1.33 -3.93 -12.23
N MET A 178 0.05 -3.61 -12.37
CA MET A 178 -0.50 -3.09 -13.64
C MET A 178 0.14 -1.76 -14.03
N MET A 179 0.44 -0.88 -13.06
CA MET A 179 1.09 0.41 -13.30
C MET A 179 2.59 0.31 -13.65
N THR A 180 3.20 -0.85 -13.43
CA THR A 180 4.64 -1.04 -13.65
C THR A 180 4.93 -1.62 -15.04
N VAL A 181 3.92 -2.12 -15.76
CA VAL A 181 4.10 -2.60 -17.14
C VAL A 181 4.26 -1.40 -18.07
N PRO A 182 5.36 -1.30 -18.84
CA PRO A 182 5.49 -0.28 -19.87
C PRO A 182 4.48 -0.57 -20.99
N SER A 183 3.37 0.16 -21.05
CA SER A 183 2.43 0.08 -22.17
C SER A 183 3.10 0.65 -23.43
N GLN A 184 3.16 -0.13 -24.51
CA GLN A 184 3.64 0.32 -25.82
C GLN A 184 2.68 1.28 -26.51
N THR A 185 1.48 1.46 -25.96
CA THR A 185 0.49 2.41 -26.42
C THR A 185 0.54 3.64 -25.51
N GLU A 186 1.09 4.73 -26.04
CA GLU A 186 0.97 6.06 -25.45
C GLU A 186 -0.50 6.46 -25.43
N GLY A 187 -1.18 6.17 -24.33
CA GLY A 187 -2.57 6.49 -24.13
C GLY A 187 -3.05 5.87 -22.85
N GLU A 188 -2.99 6.64 -21.75
CA GLU A 188 -4.14 6.89 -20.86
C GLU A 188 -3.74 7.33 -19.45
N LEU A 189 -2.47 7.26 -19.04
CA LEU A 189 -2.04 7.91 -17.79
C LEU A 189 -0.59 8.43 -17.87
N GLY A 190 -0.42 9.76 -17.84
CA GLY A 190 0.90 10.39 -17.80
C GLY A 190 1.66 10.05 -16.50
N VAL A 191 2.99 10.22 -16.52
CA VAL A 191 3.86 10.08 -15.33
C VAL A 191 3.33 10.91 -14.15
N GLU A 192 2.76 12.09 -14.43
CA GLU A 192 2.15 13.00 -13.45
C GLU A 192 1.02 12.37 -12.63
N THR A 193 0.30 11.40 -13.19
CA THR A 193 -0.79 10.70 -12.49
C THR A 193 -0.32 9.39 -11.86
N ARG A 194 0.68 8.72 -12.45
CA ARG A 194 1.19 7.42 -11.95
C ARG A 194 1.93 7.55 -10.62
N VAL A 195 2.78 8.58 -10.46
CA VAL A 195 3.59 8.74 -9.26
C VAL A 195 2.71 8.93 -8.01
N PRO A 196 1.73 9.87 -7.97
CA PRO A 196 0.84 10.01 -6.83
C PRO A 196 0.04 8.74 -6.52
N GLN A 197 -0.38 7.99 -7.53
CA GLN A 197 -1.13 6.74 -7.34
C GLN A 197 -0.26 5.63 -6.73
N LYS A 198 0.98 5.46 -7.21
CA LYS A 198 1.93 4.51 -6.61
C LYS A 198 2.22 4.87 -5.16
N ILE A 199 2.44 6.15 -4.86
CA ILE A 199 2.63 6.64 -3.49
C ILE A 199 1.40 6.29 -2.64
N PHE A 200 0.21 6.59 -3.13
CA PHE A 200 -1.05 6.27 -2.45
C PHE A 200 -1.14 4.78 -2.11
N TYR A 201 -0.98 3.88 -3.09
CA TYR A 201 -1.08 2.43 -2.82
C TYR A 201 0.00 1.92 -1.87
N LEU A 202 1.21 2.46 -1.93
CA LEU A 202 2.27 2.10 -0.99
C LEU A 202 1.94 2.58 0.43
N GLN A 203 1.37 3.78 0.60
CA GLN A 203 0.88 4.26 1.89
C GLN A 203 -0.25 3.36 2.44
N GLN A 204 -1.18 2.93 1.60
CA GLN A 204 -2.21 1.97 2.02
C GLN A 204 -1.63 0.62 2.45
N LEU A 205 -0.60 0.13 1.76
CA LEU A 205 0.11 -1.09 2.17
C LEU A 205 0.86 -0.90 3.49
N LEU A 206 1.47 0.26 3.72
CA LEU A 206 2.15 0.62 4.97
C LEU A 206 1.18 0.77 6.15
N PHE A 207 -0.08 1.12 5.88
CA PHE A 207 -1.13 1.07 6.88
C PHE A 207 -1.48 -0.38 7.30
N LEU A 208 -1.42 -1.34 6.39
CA LEU A 208 -1.81 -2.73 6.65
C LEU A 208 -0.67 -3.64 7.14
N TYR A 209 0.57 -3.33 6.78
CA TYR A 209 1.74 -4.20 6.98
C TYR A 209 2.99 -3.42 7.38
N PRO A 210 3.99 -4.09 7.99
CA PRO A 210 5.24 -3.45 8.33
C PRO A 210 6.01 -3.05 7.07
N GLU A 211 6.74 -1.94 7.18
CA GLU A 211 7.53 -1.33 6.11
C GLU A 211 8.44 -2.34 5.39
N THR A 212 9.10 -3.24 6.13
CA THR A 212 10.01 -4.26 5.58
C THR A 212 9.31 -5.20 4.60
N LYS A 213 8.07 -5.63 4.89
CA LYS A 213 7.30 -6.49 4.00
C LYS A 213 6.81 -5.73 2.78
N VAL A 214 6.32 -4.51 2.98
CA VAL A 214 5.81 -3.67 1.89
C VAL A 214 6.89 -3.40 0.85
N PHE A 215 8.07 -2.96 1.30
CA PHE A 215 9.18 -2.73 0.38
C PHE A 215 9.71 -4.01 -0.25
N SER A 216 9.74 -5.14 0.45
CA SER A 216 10.12 -6.42 -0.17
C SER A 216 9.18 -6.81 -1.33
N TRP A 217 7.86 -6.65 -1.16
CA TRP A 217 6.91 -6.91 -2.25
C TRP A 217 7.06 -5.93 -3.39
N TYR A 218 7.25 -4.64 -3.07
CA TYR A 218 7.42 -3.62 -4.10
C TYR A 218 8.71 -3.82 -4.89
N GLN A 219 9.82 -4.16 -4.22
CA GLN A 219 11.08 -4.56 -4.87
C GLN A 219 10.85 -5.71 -5.85
N HIS A 220 10.12 -6.75 -5.46
CA HIS A 220 9.83 -7.89 -6.33
C HIS A 220 9.06 -7.50 -7.59
N ILE A 221 8.07 -6.60 -7.48
CA ILE A 221 7.33 -6.07 -8.62
C ILE A 221 8.28 -5.32 -9.57
N GLN A 222 9.13 -4.45 -9.02
CA GLN A 222 10.04 -3.64 -9.82
C GLN A 222 11.15 -4.47 -10.48
N VAL A 223 11.73 -5.46 -9.77
CA VAL A 223 12.73 -6.38 -10.32
C VAL A 223 12.17 -7.10 -11.55
N LYS A 224 10.93 -7.60 -11.48
CA LYS A 224 10.26 -8.23 -12.63
C LYS A 224 10.10 -7.28 -13.80
N ALA A 225 9.75 -6.02 -13.55
CA ALA A 225 9.60 -5.03 -14.59
C ALA A 225 10.94 -4.69 -15.27
N VAL A 226 12.01 -4.51 -14.47
CA VAL A 226 13.37 -4.29 -14.98
C VAL A 226 13.82 -5.47 -15.85
N LEU A 227 13.63 -6.71 -15.39
CA LEU A 227 13.96 -7.91 -16.16
C LEU A 227 13.15 -7.99 -17.47
N SER A 228 11.86 -7.66 -17.43
CA SER A 228 11.01 -7.63 -18.63
C SER A 228 11.55 -6.65 -19.68
N VAL A 229 11.95 -5.44 -19.27
CA VAL A 229 12.56 -4.45 -20.19
C VAL A 229 13.85 -4.99 -20.80
N LEU A 230 14.74 -5.54 -19.98
CA LEU A 230 16.01 -6.11 -20.44
C LEU A 230 15.78 -7.24 -21.45
N GLN A 231 14.87 -8.18 -21.14
CA GLN A 231 14.59 -9.33 -22.00
C GLN A 231 13.90 -8.94 -23.31
N ASN A 232 12.94 -8.01 -23.27
CA ASN A 232 12.24 -7.54 -24.47
C ASN A 232 13.20 -6.85 -25.43
N CYS A 233 14.08 -5.99 -24.92
CA CYS A 233 15.09 -5.29 -25.72
C CYS A 233 16.11 -6.23 -26.38
N GLN A 234 16.39 -7.40 -25.80
CA GLN A 234 17.23 -8.42 -26.44
C GLN A 234 16.50 -9.16 -27.57
N SER A 235 15.17 -9.27 -27.48
CA SER A 235 14.34 -10.03 -28.45
C SER A 235 13.94 -9.23 -29.70
N CYS A 236 13.89 -7.90 -29.61
CA CYS A 236 13.35 -7.02 -30.64
C CYS A 236 14.39 -6.50 -31.66
N ILE A 237 15.65 -6.94 -31.59
CA ILE A 237 16.73 -6.42 -32.45
C ILE A 237 16.62 -7.05 -33.85
N PRO A 238 16.22 -6.29 -34.90
CA PRO A 238 16.07 -6.81 -36.24
C PRO A 238 17.41 -6.70 -36.97
N GLY A 239 18.20 -7.78 -37.00
CA GLY A 239 19.48 -7.75 -37.70
C GLY A 239 20.30 -9.02 -37.53
N GLY A 240 21.19 -9.29 -38.47
CA GLY A 240 22.13 -10.42 -38.45
C GLY A 240 23.27 -10.28 -37.41
N GLU A 241 23.13 -9.37 -36.45
CA GLU A 241 24.06 -9.13 -35.34
C GLU A 241 24.05 -10.35 -34.40
N LYS A 242 25.24 -10.83 -34.04
CA LYS A 242 25.44 -12.03 -33.23
C LYS A 242 26.41 -11.76 -32.09
N GLY A 243 26.31 -12.56 -31.03
CA GLY A 243 27.26 -12.48 -29.92
C GLY A 243 27.12 -11.18 -29.12
N PHE A 244 28.26 -10.67 -28.67
CA PHE A 244 28.35 -9.51 -27.76
C PHE A 244 27.85 -8.18 -28.37
N GLU A 245 27.88 -8.04 -29.69
CA GLU A 245 27.36 -6.83 -30.37
C GLU A 245 25.84 -6.70 -30.19
N ARG A 246 25.12 -7.82 -30.32
CA ARG A 246 23.68 -7.89 -30.05
C ARG A 246 23.36 -7.52 -28.59
N LEU A 247 24.14 -8.03 -27.63
CA LEU A 247 23.97 -7.69 -26.22
C LEU A 247 24.11 -6.17 -26.00
N THR A 248 25.15 -5.58 -26.60
CA THR A 248 25.43 -4.13 -26.49
C THR A 248 24.24 -3.31 -27.02
N LEU A 249 23.73 -3.64 -28.20
CA LEU A 249 22.56 -2.98 -28.80
C LEU A 249 21.29 -3.18 -27.96
N GLY A 250 21.10 -4.36 -27.38
CA GLY A 250 19.99 -4.65 -26.48
C GLY A 250 20.01 -3.79 -25.22
N PHE A 251 21.16 -3.65 -24.57
CA PHE A 251 21.28 -2.75 -23.42
C PHE A 251 21.16 -1.27 -23.79
N GLN A 252 21.70 -0.87 -24.95
CA GLN A 252 21.56 0.50 -25.45
C GLN A 252 20.09 0.86 -25.71
N SER A 253 19.30 -0.07 -26.24
CA SER A 253 17.86 0.13 -26.46
C SER A 253 17.04 0.10 -25.16
N ALA A 254 17.47 -0.66 -24.14
CA ALA A 254 16.81 -0.69 -22.83
C ALA A 254 17.07 0.57 -21.98
N LEU A 255 18.22 1.21 -22.17
CA LEU A 255 18.71 2.30 -21.30
C LEU A 255 17.73 3.47 -21.13
N PRO A 256 17.04 3.99 -22.17
CA PRO A 256 16.09 5.08 -22.01
C PRO A 256 14.91 4.69 -21.11
N THR A 257 14.35 3.49 -21.32
CA THR A 257 13.22 2.97 -20.52
C THR A 257 13.64 2.77 -19.06
N LEU A 258 14.80 2.13 -18.83
CA LEU A 258 15.33 1.93 -17.48
C LEU A 258 15.61 3.26 -16.76
N SER A 259 16.14 4.25 -17.48
CA SER A 259 16.40 5.59 -16.92
C SER A 259 15.10 6.32 -16.55
N SER A 260 14.05 6.14 -17.34
CA SER A 260 12.71 6.68 -17.05
C SER A 260 12.10 6.01 -15.83
N MET A 261 12.13 4.67 -15.77
CA MET A 261 11.67 3.89 -14.62
C MET A 261 12.39 4.31 -13.34
N LEU A 262 13.73 4.40 -13.38
CA LEU A 262 14.54 4.81 -12.24
C LEU A 262 14.15 6.21 -11.73
N ARG A 263 13.91 7.15 -12.64
CA ARG A 263 13.47 8.51 -12.29
C ARG A 263 12.10 8.52 -11.62
N GLU A 264 11.15 7.76 -12.17
CA GLU A 264 9.81 7.62 -11.60
C GLU A 264 9.89 7.00 -10.19
N GLU A 265 10.67 5.94 -10.02
CA GLU A 265 10.82 5.26 -8.73
C GLU A 265 11.49 6.13 -7.67
N ILE A 266 12.45 6.98 -8.03
CA ILE A 266 13.00 7.97 -7.10
C ILE A 266 11.89 8.89 -6.57
N GLN A 267 10.99 9.36 -7.44
CA GLN A 267 9.89 10.24 -7.03
C GLN A 267 8.88 9.51 -6.12
N VAL A 268 8.53 8.27 -6.47
CA VAL A 268 7.63 7.44 -5.65
C VAL A 268 8.22 7.18 -4.27
N LEU A 269 9.49 6.73 -4.21
CA LEU A 269 10.14 6.38 -2.96
C LEU A 269 10.37 7.59 -2.05
N ASN A 270 10.61 8.78 -2.60
CA ASN A 270 10.66 10.01 -1.81
C ASN A 270 9.34 10.33 -1.09
N GLY A 271 8.21 9.81 -1.58
CA GLY A 271 6.90 9.97 -0.94
C GLY A 271 6.62 9.00 0.21
N VAL A 272 7.42 7.93 0.37
CA VAL A 272 7.10 6.82 1.28
C VAL A 272 8.27 6.27 2.10
N ALA A 273 9.51 6.63 1.79
CA ALA A 273 10.70 6.06 2.39
C ALA A 273 11.72 7.11 2.85
N GLU A 274 12.51 6.78 3.86
CA GLU A 274 13.64 7.61 4.30
C GLU A 274 14.82 7.52 3.31
N PRO A 275 15.61 8.59 3.11
CA PRO A 275 16.62 8.66 2.06
C PRO A 275 17.62 7.49 2.01
N HIS A 276 18.04 6.98 3.16
CA HIS A 276 18.99 5.88 3.23
C HIS A 276 18.40 4.54 2.74
N LYS A 277 17.09 4.34 2.92
CA LYS A 277 16.37 3.15 2.43
C LYS A 277 16.11 3.23 0.94
N ILE A 278 15.93 4.44 0.40
CA ILE A 278 15.78 4.67 -1.05
C ILE A 278 17.02 4.16 -1.79
N LEU A 279 18.22 4.54 -1.34
CA LEU A 279 19.47 4.07 -1.96
C LEU A 279 19.60 2.55 -1.93
N ALA A 280 19.31 1.92 -0.79
CA ALA A 280 19.32 0.46 -0.67
C ALA A 280 18.32 -0.20 -1.62
N PHE A 281 17.11 0.35 -1.75
CA PHE A 281 16.09 -0.11 -2.68
C PHE A 281 16.57 -0.01 -4.13
N LEU A 282 17.05 1.15 -4.56
CA LEU A 282 17.48 1.38 -5.94
C LEU A 282 18.67 0.49 -6.32
N ASN A 283 19.62 0.32 -5.40
CA ASN A 283 20.74 -0.58 -5.62
C ASN A 283 20.27 -2.04 -5.81
N HIS A 284 19.36 -2.50 -4.96
CA HIS A 284 18.82 -3.86 -5.04
C HIS A 284 18.01 -4.08 -6.33
N VAL A 285 17.11 -3.16 -6.66
CA VAL A 285 16.15 -3.33 -7.76
C VAL A 285 16.76 -3.07 -9.13
N TYR A 286 17.58 -2.03 -9.26
CA TYR A 286 18.09 -1.60 -10.57
C TYR A 286 19.51 -2.10 -10.80
N MET A 287 20.46 -1.67 -9.95
CA MET A 287 21.88 -1.94 -10.21
C MET A 287 22.20 -3.43 -10.12
N ASN A 288 21.76 -4.11 -9.07
CA ASN A 288 22.00 -5.54 -8.89
C ASN A 288 21.27 -6.37 -9.96
N THR A 289 20.02 -6.06 -10.26
CA THR A 289 19.25 -6.79 -11.29
C THR A 289 19.89 -6.67 -12.66
N VAL A 290 20.28 -5.45 -13.07
CA VAL A 290 20.97 -5.22 -14.35
C VAL A 290 22.31 -5.95 -14.38
N ALA A 291 23.10 -5.89 -13.31
CA ALA A 291 24.40 -6.56 -13.24
C ALA A 291 24.26 -8.10 -13.29
N GLN A 292 23.27 -8.65 -12.59
CA GLN A 292 22.99 -10.09 -12.59
C GLN A 292 22.54 -10.57 -13.97
N GLU A 293 21.59 -9.87 -14.60
CA GLU A 293 21.10 -10.24 -15.93
C GLU A 293 22.20 -10.11 -16.99
N LEU A 294 23.02 -9.05 -16.93
CA LEU A 294 24.19 -8.90 -17.80
C LEU A 294 25.16 -10.08 -17.65
N GLY A 295 25.45 -10.50 -16.42
CA GLY A 295 26.29 -11.67 -16.14
C GLY A 295 25.74 -12.93 -16.78
N VAL A 296 24.44 -13.22 -16.58
CA VAL A 296 23.76 -14.39 -17.17
C VAL A 296 23.81 -14.36 -18.70
N LEU A 297 23.60 -13.20 -19.32
CA LEU A 297 23.64 -13.06 -20.78
C LEU A 297 25.06 -13.17 -21.35
N MET A 298 26.05 -12.62 -20.64
CA MET A 298 27.46 -12.78 -21.00
C MET A 298 27.90 -14.24 -20.96
N ASP A 299 27.58 -14.97 -19.89
CA ASP A 299 27.94 -16.38 -19.75
C ASP A 299 27.36 -17.22 -20.89
N LYS A 300 26.10 -16.94 -21.26
CA LYS A 300 25.45 -17.58 -22.42
C LYS A 300 26.22 -17.33 -23.72
N GLU A 301 26.65 -16.10 -23.99
CA GLU A 301 27.41 -15.83 -25.23
C GLU A 301 28.84 -16.34 -25.21
N ILE A 302 29.48 -16.40 -24.05
CA ILE A 302 30.77 -17.09 -23.92
C ILE A 302 30.61 -18.57 -24.26
N GLU A 303 29.56 -19.22 -23.74
CA GLU A 303 29.28 -20.63 -24.01
C GLU A 303 28.97 -20.87 -25.50
N THR A 304 28.15 -20.01 -26.13
CA THR A 304 27.86 -20.07 -27.57
C THR A 304 29.14 -19.92 -28.40
N ALA A 305 29.98 -18.93 -28.09
CA ALA A 305 31.23 -18.69 -28.80
C ALA A 305 32.22 -19.87 -28.68
N LEU A 306 32.31 -20.50 -27.50
CA LEU A 306 33.13 -21.70 -27.28
C LEU A 306 32.63 -22.89 -28.12
N LYS A 307 31.32 -23.12 -28.16
CA LYS A 307 30.70 -24.19 -28.98
C LYS A 307 30.98 -23.98 -30.47
N ASP A 308 30.78 -22.76 -30.98
CA ASP A 308 31.04 -22.45 -32.39
C ASP A 308 32.50 -22.67 -32.78
N ASN A 309 33.44 -22.32 -31.90
CA ASN A 309 34.88 -22.54 -32.13
C ASN A 309 35.26 -24.02 -32.16
N THR A 310 34.68 -24.85 -31.27
CA THR A 310 34.93 -26.31 -31.28
C THR A 310 34.34 -27.02 -32.50
N ALA A 311 33.19 -26.58 -33.01
CA ALA A 311 32.58 -27.12 -34.23
C ALA A 311 33.41 -26.81 -35.50
N HIS A 312 34.05 -25.64 -35.56
CA HIS A 312 34.94 -25.28 -36.67
C HIS A 312 36.31 -25.99 -36.59
N GLY A 313 36.82 -26.26 -35.38
CA GLY A 313 38.07 -27.00 -35.17
C GLY A 313 38.03 -28.46 -35.69
N MET A 314 36.86 -29.11 -35.68
CA MET A 314 36.70 -30.47 -36.19
C MET A 314 36.62 -30.59 -37.73
N ARG A 315 36.42 -29.48 -38.46
CA ARG A 315 36.38 -29.49 -39.94
C ARG A 315 37.72 -29.15 -40.62
N GLY A 316 38.73 -28.66 -39.90
CA GLY A 316 40.03 -28.27 -40.46
C GLY A 316 41.07 -29.39 -40.62
N GLY A 317 40.79 -30.60 -40.15
CA GLY A 317 41.73 -31.74 -40.14
C GLY A 317 41.70 -32.62 -41.39
N LYS A 318 41.90 -32.07 -42.60
CA LYS A 318 42.27 -32.86 -43.79
C LYS A 318 43.32 -32.12 -44.61
N MET A 319 44.57 -32.14 -44.14
CA MET A 319 45.71 -32.01 -45.05
C MET A 319 45.74 -33.23 -45.96
N SER A 320 45.54 -33.05 -47.26
CA SER A 320 45.98 -34.02 -48.27
C SER A 320 47.10 -33.40 -49.08
N SER A 321 48.32 -33.85 -48.78
CA SER A 321 49.54 -33.54 -49.52
C SER A 321 49.41 -34.10 -50.94
N LYS A 322 49.44 -33.24 -51.96
CA LYS A 322 49.69 -33.69 -53.34
C LYS A 322 51.10 -33.26 -53.74
N LYS A 323 52.03 -34.21 -53.64
CA LYS A 323 53.41 -34.08 -54.13
C LYS A 323 53.38 -33.90 -55.65
N SER A 324 54.09 -32.88 -56.14
CA SER A 324 54.39 -32.69 -57.56
C SER A 324 55.33 -33.81 -58.01
N ALA A 325 54.91 -34.60 -59.00
CA ALA A 325 55.78 -35.49 -59.75
C ALA A 325 56.21 -34.76 -61.02
N VAL A 326 57.48 -34.37 -61.07
CA VAL A 326 58.19 -34.01 -62.30
C VAL A 326 58.64 -35.32 -62.93
N GLU A 327 58.07 -35.69 -64.07
CA GLU A 327 58.60 -36.75 -64.94
C GLU A 327 59.25 -36.09 -66.17
N VAL A 328 60.56 -36.25 -66.24
CA VAL A 328 61.40 -36.06 -67.42
C VAL A 328 61.73 -37.47 -67.92
N MET A 329 61.33 -37.82 -69.15
CA MET A 329 62.14 -38.44 -70.22
C MET A 329 61.24 -39.09 -71.27
N GLY A 330 61.54 -38.85 -72.55
CA GLY A 330 60.91 -39.47 -73.72
C GLY A 330 60.96 -38.57 -74.93
#